data_AF-A0A0B2JJ24-F1
#
_entry.id   AF-A0A0B2JJ24-F1
#
_cell.length_a   1.000
_cell.length_b   1.000
_cell.length_c   1.000
_cell.angle_alpha   90.00
_cell.angle_beta   90.00
_cell.angle_gamma   90.00
#
_symmetry.space_group_name_H-M   'P 1'
#
loop_
_entity.id
_entity.type
_entity.pdbx_description
1 polymer ?
#
loop_
_entity_poly.entity_id
_entity_poly.type
_entity_poly.pdbx_seq_one_letter_code
_entity_poly.pdbx_strand_id
1 'polypeptide(L)'
;MYIEDTSWQIGAMFSSPRQSIDDLIEKADCKRYGVYLLLSDEQVYVGQARDLERRTRQHLTDKGWWNHIILMTTKDDSFNASDIDYLESRFYYGWF
;
A
#
# COMPACT_ATOMS: atom_id res chain seq x y z
N MET A 1 16.16 1.55 2.76
CA MET A 1 16.54 0.33 2.03
C MET A 1 16.00 0.49 0.63
N TYR A 2 16.86 0.63 -0.37
CA TYR A 2 16.44 0.74 -1.77
C TYR A 2 16.40 -0.68 -2.34
N ILE A 3 15.28 -1.07 -2.93
CA ILE A 3 15.12 -2.33 -3.64
C ILE A 3 15.24 -1.99 -5.12
N GLU A 4 16.29 -2.48 -5.77
CA GLU A 4 16.44 -2.44 -7.23
C GLU A 4 16.16 -3.85 -7.76
N ASP A 5 14.91 -4.10 -8.14
CA ASP A 5 14.56 -5.14 -9.09
C ASP A 5 14.21 -4.44 -10.40
N THR A 6 14.78 -4.89 -11.51
CA THR A 6 14.99 -4.14 -12.76
C THR A 6 13.71 -3.77 -13.52
N SER A 7 12.53 -4.06 -12.96
CA SER A 7 11.21 -3.67 -13.47
C SER A 7 10.52 -2.59 -12.62
N TRP A 8 10.96 -2.39 -11.37
CA TRP A 8 10.52 -1.30 -10.51
C TRP A 8 11.52 -0.14 -10.61
N GLN A 9 11.16 0.94 -11.29
CA GLN A 9 11.87 2.21 -11.16
C GLN A 9 11.82 2.65 -9.69
N ILE A 10 12.86 3.38 -9.22
CA ILE A 10 13.01 3.85 -7.83
C ILE A 10 11.66 4.30 -7.25
N GLY A 11 11.06 3.43 -6.45
CA GLY A 11 9.78 3.65 -5.80
C GLY A 11 9.94 4.34 -4.46
N ALA A 12 8.87 4.95 -3.98
CA ALA A 12 8.81 5.47 -2.63
C ALA A 12 7.95 4.53 -1.77
N MET A 13 8.48 4.19 -0.59
CA MET A 13 7.76 3.43 0.42
C MET A 13 7.55 4.34 1.63
N PHE A 14 6.32 4.38 2.10
CA PHE A 14 5.94 5.16 3.28
C PHE A 14 5.17 4.27 4.24
N SER A 15 5.36 4.48 5.54
CA SER A 15 4.63 3.75 6.57
C SER A 15 4.18 4.68 7.68
N SER A 16 3.05 4.34 8.29
CA SER A 16 2.49 5.12 9.40
C SER A 16 1.55 4.28 10.25
N PRO A 17 1.48 4.50 11.57
CA PRO A 17 0.34 4.02 12.35
C PRO A 17 -0.95 4.64 11.82
N ARG A 18 -2.06 3.92 11.98
CA ARG A 18 -3.40 4.37 11.57
C ARG A 18 -3.76 5.77 12.05
N GLN A 19 -3.32 6.13 13.25
CA GLN A 19 -3.61 7.41 13.90
C GLN A 19 -2.91 8.60 13.23
N SER A 20 -1.85 8.36 12.46
CA SER A 20 -1.02 9.39 11.82
C SER A 20 -1.10 9.29 10.29
N ILE A 21 -2.25 8.87 9.77
CA ILE A 21 -2.40 8.62 8.33
C ILE A 21 -2.57 9.89 7.52
N ASP A 22 -3.12 10.96 8.11
CA ASP A 22 -3.23 12.25 7.44
C ASP A 22 -1.84 12.81 7.13
N ASP A 23 -0.92 12.77 8.11
CA ASP A 23 0.48 13.13 7.92
C ASP A 23 1.18 12.29 6.84
N LEU A 24 0.82 11.00 6.74
CA LEU A 24 1.35 10.10 5.72
C LEU A 24 0.89 10.52 4.34
N ILE A 25 -0.42 10.75 4.17
CA ILE A 25 -1.04 11.14 2.91
C ILE A 25 -0.46 12.46 2.40
N GLU A 26 -0.26 13.43 3.28
CA GLU A 26 0.33 14.73 2.92
C GLU A 26 1.79 14.60 2.44
N LYS A 27 2.58 13.71 3.03
CA LYS A 27 4.01 13.54 2.70
C LYS A 27 4.25 12.67 1.46
N ALA A 28 3.36 11.72 1.20
CA ALA A 28 3.65 10.60 0.30
C ALA A 28 3.22 10.80 -1.17
N ASP A 29 2.69 11.98 -1.54
CA ASP A 29 2.14 12.26 -2.87
C ASP A 29 1.23 11.11 -3.36
N CYS A 30 0.31 10.69 -2.48
CA CYS A 30 -0.50 9.48 -2.62
C CYS A 30 -1.55 9.50 -3.75
N LYS A 31 -1.57 10.53 -4.60
CA LYS A 31 -2.51 10.66 -5.73
C LYS A 31 -1.98 9.94 -6.98
N ARG A 32 -1.43 8.75 -6.78
CA ARG A 32 -0.73 7.94 -7.79
C ARG A 32 -1.12 6.48 -7.69
N TYR A 33 -0.77 5.72 -8.72
CA TYR A 33 -0.97 4.28 -8.71
C TYR A 33 0.05 3.60 -7.80
N GLY A 34 -0.42 2.65 -6.99
CA GLY A 34 0.46 1.86 -6.18
C GLY A 34 -0.25 0.79 -5.37
N VAL A 35 0.53 0.18 -4.49
CA VAL A 35 0.12 -0.93 -3.61
C VAL A 35 0.15 -0.45 -2.16
N TYR A 36 -0.78 -0.95 -1.36
CA TYR A 36 -0.83 -0.70 0.06
C TYR A 36 -1.03 -1.99 0.85
N LEU A 37 -0.46 -2.01 2.05
CA LEU A 37 -0.63 -3.08 3.02
C LEU A 37 -1.27 -2.50 4.27
N LEU A 38 -2.43 -3.00 4.65
CA LEU A 38 -3.03 -2.77 5.96
C LEU A 38 -2.58 -3.91 6.89
N LEU A 39 -2.03 -3.54 8.04
CA LEU A 39 -1.38 -4.47 8.96
C LEU A 39 -2.10 -4.46 10.31
N SER A 40 -2.10 -5.63 10.95
CA SER A 40 -2.47 -5.87 12.34
C SER A 40 -1.59 -6.99 12.89
N ASP A 41 -1.78 -7.36 14.15
CA ASP A 41 -1.03 -8.46 14.75
C ASP A 41 -1.48 -9.82 14.20
N GLU A 42 -2.73 -9.92 13.70
CA GLU A 42 -3.35 -11.16 13.26
C GLU A 42 -3.40 -11.34 11.73
N GLN A 43 -3.45 -10.26 10.96
CA GLN A 43 -3.65 -10.32 9.51
C GLN A 43 -3.02 -9.16 8.74
N VAL A 44 -2.74 -9.45 7.46
CA VAL A 44 -2.26 -8.49 6.46
C VAL A 44 -3.24 -8.46 5.30
N TYR A 45 -3.65 -7.26 4.90
CA TYR A 45 -4.45 -7.04 3.71
C TYR A 45 -3.63 -6.26 2.68
N VAL A 46 -3.46 -6.84 1.49
CA VAL A 46 -2.80 -6.20 0.36
C VAL A 46 -3.87 -5.68 -0.59
N GLY A 47 -3.65 -4.52 -1.18
CA GLY A 47 -4.48 -4.06 -2.27
C GLY A 47 -3.78 -3.01 -3.13
N GLN A 48 -4.38 -2.71 -4.27
CA GLN A 48 -3.91 -1.69 -5.21
C GLN A 48 -4.92 -0.54 -5.37
N ALA A 49 -4.43 0.64 -5.73
CA ALA A 49 -5.28 1.75 -6.14
C ALA A 49 -4.53 2.70 -7.07
N ARG A 50 -5.27 3.35 -8.00
CA ARG A 50 -4.80 4.50 -8.80
C ARG A 50 -4.71 5.81 -8.00
N ASP A 51 -5.34 5.81 -6.83
CA ASP A 51 -5.38 6.91 -5.90
C ASP A 51 -5.29 6.30 -4.50
N LEU A 52 -4.06 6.18 -4.02
CA LEU A 52 -3.76 5.62 -2.70
C LEU A 52 -4.34 6.49 -1.59
N GLU A 53 -4.41 7.81 -1.76
CA GLU A 53 -5.04 8.71 -0.78
C GLU A 53 -6.52 8.34 -0.61
N ARG A 54 -7.28 8.34 -1.71
CA ARG A 54 -8.71 8.04 -1.68
C ARG A 54 -8.98 6.66 -1.09
N ARG A 55 -8.19 5.66 -1.51
CA ARG A 55 -8.36 4.28 -1.03
C ARG A 55 -8.02 4.13 0.44
N THR A 56 -6.95 4.78 0.90
CA THR A 56 -6.55 4.76 2.31
C THR A 56 -7.60 5.41 3.20
N ARG A 57 -8.15 6.57 2.79
CA ARG A 57 -9.26 7.24 3.50
C ARG A 57 -10.52 6.38 3.55
N GLN A 58 -10.82 5.64 2.48
CA GLN A 58 -11.94 4.69 2.48
C GLN A 58 -11.75 3.60 3.56
N HIS A 59 -10.55 3.04 3.70
CA HIS A 59 -10.28 2.00 4.72
C HIS A 59 -10.33 2.51 6.15
N LEU A 60 -10.15 3.82 6.39
CA LEU A 60 -10.39 4.40 7.72
C LEU A 60 -11.86 4.28 8.13
N THR A 61 -12.78 4.31 7.17
CA THR A 61 -14.22 4.22 7.43
C THR A 61 -14.69 2.76 7.41
N ASP A 62 -14.20 1.98 6.45
CA ASP A 62 -14.77 0.66 6.13
C ASP A 62 -14.10 -0.50 6.88
N LYS A 63 -12.88 -0.32 7.41
CA LYS A 63 -12.12 -1.40 8.07
C LYS A 63 -11.49 -0.91 9.37
N GLY A 64 -11.99 -1.38 10.51
CA GLY A 64 -11.50 -0.99 11.84
C GLY A 64 -10.36 -1.84 12.42
N TRP A 65 -10.00 -2.96 11.78
CA TRP A 65 -9.11 -3.96 12.38
C TRP A 65 -7.60 -3.65 12.27
N TRP A 66 -7.19 -2.83 11.30
CA TRP A 66 -5.77 -2.58 11.04
C TRP A 66 -5.24 -1.42 11.90
N ASN A 67 -3.98 -1.54 12.34
CA ASN A 67 -3.32 -0.57 13.21
C ASN A 67 -2.14 0.16 12.51
N HIS A 68 -1.66 -0.37 11.39
CA HIS A 68 -0.54 0.19 10.64
C HIS A 68 -0.78 0.08 9.12
N ILE A 69 -0.19 0.98 8.35
CA ILE A 69 -0.24 0.95 6.89
C ILE A 69 1.16 1.11 6.28
N ILE A 70 1.41 0.41 5.18
CA ILE A 70 2.53 0.66 4.28
C ILE A 70 1.97 1.02 2.90
N LEU A 71 2.48 2.09 2.31
CA LEU A 71 2.17 2.54 0.96
C LEU A 71 3.42 2.41 0.09
N MET A 72 3.26 1.87 -1.10
CA MET A 72 4.31 1.74 -2.11
C MET A 72 3.82 2.31 -3.42
N THR A 73 4.58 3.25 -4.00
CA THR A 73 4.27 3.87 -5.29
C THR A 73 5.56 3.93 -6.12
N THR A 74 5.45 3.76 -7.43
CA THR A 74 6.56 4.01 -8.37
C THR A 74 6.43 5.42 -8.94
N LYS A 75 7.54 5.96 -9.49
CA LYS A 75 7.53 7.31 -10.06
C LYS A 75 6.69 7.44 -11.35
N ASP A 76 6.44 6.32 -12.00
CA ASP A 76 5.87 6.19 -13.35
C ASP A 76 4.65 5.27 -13.40
N ASP A 77 4.04 4.95 -12.25
CA ASP A 77 2.88 4.05 -12.14
C ASP A 77 3.13 2.65 -12.75
N SER A 78 4.40 2.21 -12.82
CA SER A 78 4.86 0.96 -13.45
C SER A 78 4.43 -0.34 -12.78
N PHE A 79 3.75 -0.29 -11.64
CA PHE A 79 3.20 -1.50 -11.01
C PHE A 79 2.25 -2.20 -11.97
N ASN A 80 2.48 -3.48 -12.25
CA ASN A 80 1.61 -4.28 -13.09
C ASN A 80 0.85 -5.33 -12.25
N ALA A 81 -0.13 -6.00 -12.87
CA ALA A 81 -0.95 -7.00 -12.19
C ALA A 81 -0.10 -8.14 -11.59
N SER A 82 0.99 -8.53 -12.24
CA SER A 82 1.89 -9.59 -11.75
C SER A 82 2.62 -9.20 -10.46
N ASP A 83 2.99 -7.93 -10.29
CA ASP A 83 3.58 -7.43 -9.05
C ASP A 83 2.60 -7.55 -7.88
N ILE A 84 1.31 -7.29 -8.15
CA ILE A 84 0.25 -7.37 -7.15
C ILE A 84 -0.06 -8.83 -6.83
N ASP A 85 -0.22 -9.68 -7.84
CA ASP A 85 -0.44 -11.12 -7.66
C ASP A 85 0.71 -11.75 -6.83
N TYR A 86 1.95 -11.31 -7.05
CA TYR A 86 3.09 -11.73 -6.25
C TYR A 86 2.95 -11.31 -4.78
N LEU A 87 2.64 -10.03 -4.52
CA LEU A 87 2.46 -9.53 -3.15
C LEU A 87 1.27 -10.18 -2.45
N GLU A 88 0.14 -10.36 -3.13
CA GLU A 88 -1.01 -11.08 -2.60
C GLU A 88 -0.65 -12.54 -2.30
N SER A 89 0.07 -13.23 -3.18
CA SER A 89 0.49 -14.63 -2.95
C SER A 89 1.42 -14.80 -1.74
N ARG A 90 2.18 -13.75 -1.39
CA ARG A 90 3.18 -13.81 -0.31
C ARG A 90 2.63 -13.36 1.03
N PHE A 91 1.67 -12.45 1.03
CA PHE A 91 1.18 -11.78 2.25
C PHE A 91 -0.29 -12.07 2.58
N TYR A 92 -1.08 -12.66 1.67
CA TYR A 92 -2.50 -12.90 1.90
C TYR A 92 -2.80 -14.33 2.39
N TYR A 93 -3.60 -14.45 3.46
CA TYR A 93 -4.26 -15.67 3.90
C TYR A 93 -5.77 -15.44 3.93
N GLY A 94 -6.48 -15.74 2.83
CA GLY A 94 -7.96 -15.76 2.80
C GLY A 94 -8.53 -15.64 1.37
N TRP A 95 -9.47 -16.50 0.99
CA TRP A 95 -10.11 -16.50 -0.33
C TRP A 95 -11.26 -15.47 -0.42
N PHE A 96 -11.48 -14.93 -1.62
CA PHE A 96 -12.68 -14.31 -2.21
C PHE A 96 -13.82 -13.83 -1.28
#